data_AF-A0A0N1IP57-F1
#
_entry.id   AF-A0A0N1IP57-F1
#
_cell.length_a   1.000
_cell.length_b   1.000
_cell.length_c   1.000
_cell.angle_alpha   90.00
_cell.angle_beta   90.00
_cell.angle_gamma   90.00
#
_symmetry.space_group_name_H-M   'P 1'
#
loop_
_entity.id
_entity.type
_entity.pdbx_description
1 polymer ?
#
loop_
_entity_poly.entity_id
_entity_poly.type
_entity_poly.pdbx_seq_one_letter_code
_entity_poly.pdbx_strand_id
1 'polypeptide(L)'
;DGLRKLYNVISTLPILGSDEEESRVSEDETCAARQIVRHVCVALRRYLEAHLRLRAAQVARQQGDNVPEPPPYKASKSSPEEIQEQIELLQSVAWSRWPPVDELLELGGVALLLQVVGYAYEWNFNGRDCICSITLLTSLVCIRGHVNCDGVRESLDL
;
A
#
# COMPACT_ATOMS: atom_id res chain seq x y z
N ASP A 1 11.63 4.68 -8.86
CA ASP A 1 11.10 3.88 -9.99
C ASP A 1 10.54 2.52 -9.61
N GLY A 2 10.98 1.87 -8.51
CA GLY A 2 10.41 0.57 -8.11
C GLY A 2 8.87 0.60 -7.94
N LEU A 3 8.34 1.68 -7.35
CA LEU A 3 6.90 1.91 -7.19
C LEU A 3 6.16 2.00 -8.54
N ARG A 4 6.67 2.84 -9.45
CA ARG A 4 6.13 2.99 -10.82
C ARG A 4 6.13 1.66 -11.58
N LYS A 5 7.18 0.84 -11.44
CA LYS A 5 7.23 -0.50 -12.05
C LYS A 5 6.14 -1.42 -11.49
N LEU A 6 5.94 -1.43 -10.17
CA LEU A 6 4.88 -2.22 -9.53
C LEU A 6 3.50 -1.77 -9.99
N TYR A 7 3.25 -0.46 -10.03
CA TYR A 7 2.01 0.11 -10.56
C TYR A 7 1.77 -0.32 -12.00
N ASN A 8 2.76 -0.14 -12.87
CA ASN A 8 2.66 -0.46 -14.28
C ASN A 8 2.31 -1.94 -14.50
N VAL A 9 2.97 -2.84 -13.77
CA VAL A 9 2.74 -4.29 -13.86
C VAL A 9 1.28 -4.64 -13.56
N ILE A 10 0.63 -4.03 -12.57
CA ILE A 10 -0.79 -4.25 -12.30
C ILE A 10 -1.65 -3.57 -13.38
N SER A 11 -1.39 -2.30 -13.69
CA SER A 11 -2.25 -1.50 -14.58
C SER A 11 -2.37 -2.04 -16.00
N THR A 12 -1.40 -2.85 -16.45
CA THR A 12 -1.40 -3.45 -17.78
C THR A 12 -1.91 -4.88 -17.79
N LEU A 13 -2.43 -5.40 -16.67
CA LEU A 13 -2.99 -6.75 -16.66
C LEU A 13 -4.34 -6.77 -17.38
N PRO A 14 -4.54 -7.68 -18.35
CA PRO A 14 -5.78 -7.73 -19.13
C PRO A 14 -7.00 -8.11 -18.28
N ILE A 15 -6.81 -8.79 -17.15
CA ILE A 15 -7.86 -9.08 -16.16
C ILE A 15 -8.37 -7.84 -15.40
N LEU A 16 -7.68 -6.71 -15.53
CA LEU A 16 -8.07 -5.39 -14.99
C LEU A 16 -8.40 -4.41 -16.13
N GLY A 17 -8.38 -4.87 -17.38
CA GLY A 17 -8.68 -4.11 -18.58
C GLY A 17 -10.18 -4.12 -18.91
N SER A 18 -10.51 -3.91 -20.19
CA SER A 18 -11.90 -3.91 -20.65
C SER A 18 -12.49 -5.34 -20.70
N ASP A 19 -13.82 -5.50 -20.66
CA ASP A 19 -14.49 -6.82 -20.78
C ASP A 19 -14.06 -7.61 -22.04
N GLU A 20 -13.74 -6.90 -23.14
CA GLU A 20 -13.18 -7.50 -24.36
C GLU A 20 -11.75 -8.02 -24.20
N GLU A 21 -10.95 -7.41 -23.32
CA GLU A 21 -9.60 -7.87 -23.00
C GLU A 21 -9.68 -9.06 -22.05
N GLU A 22 -10.52 -8.99 -21.02
CA GLU A 22 -10.74 -10.07 -20.06
C GLU A 22 -11.26 -11.35 -20.74
N SER A 23 -12.23 -11.23 -21.64
CA SER A 23 -12.82 -12.37 -22.36
C SER A 23 -11.85 -13.07 -23.33
N ARG A 24 -10.71 -12.46 -23.66
CA ARG A 24 -9.64 -13.06 -24.49
C ARG A 24 -8.58 -13.79 -23.66
N VAL A 25 -8.61 -13.67 -22.33
CA VAL A 25 -7.64 -14.28 -21.43
C VAL A 25 -8.04 -15.73 -21.15
N SER A 26 -7.11 -16.66 -21.31
CA SER A 26 -7.32 -18.06 -20.92
C SER A 26 -7.45 -18.22 -19.40
N GLU A 27 -8.04 -19.31 -18.92
CA GLU A 27 -8.12 -19.61 -17.48
C GLU A 27 -6.73 -19.67 -16.81
N ASP A 28 -5.72 -20.21 -17.49
CA ASP A 28 -4.34 -20.29 -17.01
C ASP A 28 -3.70 -18.90 -16.88
N GLU A 29 -3.90 -18.06 -17.90
CA GLU A 29 -3.41 -16.68 -17.91
C GLU A 29 -4.11 -15.83 -16.85
N THR A 30 -5.40 -16.08 -16.64
CA THR A 30 -6.19 -15.44 -15.58
C THR A 30 -5.66 -15.83 -14.21
N CYS A 31 -5.33 -17.11 -14.00
CA CYS A 31 -4.71 -17.60 -12.77
C CYS A 31 -3.34 -16.94 -12.53
N ALA A 32 -2.49 -16.84 -13.56
CA ALA A 32 -1.20 -16.19 -13.50
C ALA A 32 -1.32 -14.69 -13.19
N ALA A 33 -2.23 -13.98 -13.87
CA ALA A 33 -2.48 -12.57 -13.64
C ALA A 33 -2.97 -12.29 -12.21
N ARG A 34 -3.87 -13.14 -11.66
CA ARG A 34 -4.26 -13.06 -10.25
C ARG A 34 -3.09 -13.27 -9.30
N GLN A 35 -2.15 -14.17 -9.61
CA GLN A 35 -0.93 -14.35 -8.83
C GLN A 35 -0.04 -13.10 -8.85
N ILE A 36 0.12 -12.48 -10.02
CA ILE A 36 0.86 -11.22 -10.18
C ILE A 36 0.25 -10.13 -9.30
N VAL A 37 -1.07 -9.94 -9.32
CA VAL A 37 -1.77 -8.99 -8.44
C VAL A 37 -1.44 -9.26 -6.97
N ARG A 38 -1.47 -10.53 -6.51
CA ARG A 38 -1.09 -10.89 -5.12
C ARG A 38 0.31 -10.41 -4.78
N HIS A 39 1.27 -10.78 -5.62
CA HIS A 39 2.68 -10.50 -5.39
C HIS A 39 2.95 -9.01 -5.38
N VAL A 40 2.30 -8.25 -6.26
CA VAL A 40 2.46 -6.80 -6.31
C VAL A 40 1.78 -6.13 -5.11
N CYS A 41 0.57 -6.53 -4.68
CA CYS A 41 -0.02 -6.01 -3.43
C CYS A 41 0.91 -6.21 -2.24
N VAL A 42 1.48 -7.42 -2.08
CA VAL A 42 2.44 -7.71 -1.00
C VAL A 42 3.70 -6.85 -1.13
N ALA A 43 4.22 -6.65 -2.35
CA ALA A 43 5.38 -5.80 -2.59
C ALA A 43 5.10 -4.33 -2.26
N LEU A 44 3.93 -3.81 -2.65
CA LEU A 44 3.48 -2.45 -2.35
C LEU A 44 3.34 -2.23 -0.85
N ARG A 45 2.69 -3.16 -0.13
CA ARG A 45 2.60 -3.13 1.33
C ARG A 45 3.98 -3.03 1.97
N ARG A 46 4.89 -3.96 1.62
CA ARG A 46 6.24 -3.99 2.19
C ARG A 46 7.04 -2.73 1.85
N TYR A 47 6.86 -2.19 0.65
CA TYR A 47 7.48 -0.94 0.24
C TYR A 47 7.02 0.23 1.12
N LEU A 48 5.71 0.38 1.34
CA LEU A 48 5.15 1.43 2.18
C LEU A 48 5.54 1.28 3.65
N GLU A 49 5.45 0.07 4.19
CA GLU A 49 5.89 -0.20 5.56
C GLU A 49 7.39 0.10 5.76
N ALA A 50 8.24 -0.23 4.79
CA ALA A 50 9.66 0.10 4.87
C ALA A 50 9.89 1.62 4.91
N HIS A 51 9.16 2.38 4.09
CA HIS A 51 9.24 3.85 4.11
C HIS A 51 8.68 4.43 5.40
N LEU A 52 7.61 3.85 5.96
CA LEU A 52 7.05 4.25 7.26
C LEU A 52 8.10 4.11 8.37
N ARG A 53 8.75 2.95 8.46
CA ARG A 53 9.83 2.71 9.44
C ARG A 53 10.98 3.70 9.30
N LEU A 54 11.44 3.95 8.07
CA LEU A 54 12.52 4.90 7.82
C LEU A 54 12.15 6.31 8.28
N ARG A 55 10.91 6.74 8.02
CA ARG A 55 10.41 8.04 8.47
C ARG A 55 10.24 8.10 9.99
N ALA A 56 9.63 7.08 10.60
CA ALA A 56 9.48 7.01 12.05
C ALA A 56 10.83 7.05 12.77
N ALA A 57 11.82 6.28 12.30
CA ALA A 57 13.17 6.31 12.84
C ALA A 57 13.85 7.68 12.66
N GLN A 58 13.65 8.34 11.52
CA GLN A 58 14.15 9.71 11.29
C GLN A 58 13.54 10.69 12.29
N VAL A 59 12.24 10.60 12.54
CA VAL A 59 11.53 11.45 13.50
C VAL A 59 11.96 11.17 14.94
N ALA A 60 12.06 9.91 15.35
CA ALA A 60 12.52 9.53 16.69
C ALA A 60 13.93 10.09 16.97
N ARG A 61 14.86 9.98 16.01
CA ARG A 61 16.20 10.56 16.10
C ARG A 61 16.17 12.08 16.26
N GLN A 62 15.26 12.79 15.58
CA GLN A 62 15.10 14.24 15.70
C GLN A 62 14.54 14.67 17.06
N GLN A 63 13.72 13.82 17.69
CA GLN A 63 13.21 14.04 19.05
C GLN A 63 14.23 13.69 20.15
N GLY A 64 15.45 13.30 19.78
CA GLY A 64 16.54 12.98 20.71
C GLY A 64 16.55 11.54 21.19
N ASP A 65 15.69 10.67 20.63
CA ASP A 65 15.72 9.25 20.93
C ASP A 65 16.81 8.55 20.10
N ASN A 66 17.74 7.88 20.79
CA ASN A 66 18.88 7.23 20.15
C ASN A 66 18.50 5.79 19.75
N VAL A 67 17.47 5.66 18.91
CA VAL A 67 16.99 4.35 18.44
C VAL A 67 18.09 3.73 17.57
N PRO A 68 18.68 2.59 17.97
CA PRO A 68 19.68 1.90 17.16
C PRO A 68 19.06 1.52 15.81
N GLU A 69 19.80 1.75 14.72
CA GLU A 69 19.36 1.31 13.40
C GLU A 69 19.19 -0.22 13.42
N PRO A 70 18.00 -0.76 13.13
CA PRO A 70 17.84 -2.19 13.07
C PRO A 70 18.74 -2.75 11.96
N PRO A 71 19.45 -3.87 12.18
CA PRO A 71 20.40 -4.39 11.22
C PRO A 71 19.73 -4.65 9.85
N PRO A 72 20.40 -4.33 8.72
CA PRO A 72 19.81 -4.40 7.38
C PRO A 72 19.33 -5.79 6.94
N TYR A 73 19.66 -6.85 7.69
CA TYR A 73 19.24 -8.23 7.44
C TYR A 73 18.03 -8.68 8.27
N LYS A 74 17.55 -7.88 9.24
CA LYS A 74 16.27 -8.18 9.88
C LYS A 74 15.16 -7.75 8.92
N ALA A 75 14.61 -8.73 8.22
CA ALA A 75 13.28 -8.62 7.64
C ALA A 75 12.27 -8.49 8.78
N SER A 76 12.19 -7.30 9.37
CA SER A 76 11.22 -6.99 10.40
C SER A 76 9.86 -7.00 9.72
N LYS A 77 9.18 -8.13 9.77
CA LYS A 77 7.73 -8.15 9.70
C LYS A 77 7.29 -7.28 10.86
N SER A 78 6.92 -6.03 10.61
CA SER A 78 6.38 -5.25 11.72
C SER A 78 5.04 -5.80 12.10
N SER A 79 4.85 -5.94 13.40
CA SER A 79 3.53 -6.25 13.90
C SER A 79 2.60 -5.08 13.56
N PRO A 80 1.29 -5.32 13.40
CA PRO A 80 0.33 -4.25 13.16
C PRO A 80 0.38 -3.17 14.27
N GLU A 81 0.74 -3.56 15.50
CA GLU A 81 0.93 -2.65 16.63
C GLU A 81 2.13 -1.70 16.42
N GLU A 82 3.27 -2.23 15.97
CA GLU A 82 4.44 -1.39 15.64
C GLU A 82 4.15 -0.41 14.50
N ILE A 83 3.37 -0.84 13.50
CA ILE A 83 2.95 0.03 12.39
C ILE A 83 2.05 1.16 12.92
N GLN A 84 1.14 0.85 13.83
CA GLN A 84 0.25 1.81 14.45
C GLN A 84 1.02 2.84 15.29
N GLU A 85 1.98 2.40 16.11
CA GLU A 85 2.83 3.30 16.90
C GLU A 85 3.66 4.24 15.99
N GLN A 86 4.21 3.71 14.90
CA GLN A 86 4.94 4.52 13.91
C GLN A 86 4.05 5.57 13.23
N ILE A 87 2.79 5.22 12.96
CA ILE A 87 1.79 6.14 12.43
C ILE A 87 1.49 7.26 13.43
N GLU A 88 1.25 6.92 14.70
CA GLU A 88 0.97 7.88 15.77
C GLU A 88 2.15 8.82 16.02
N LEU A 89 3.37 8.29 16.01
CA LEU A 89 4.59 9.10 16.09
C LEU A 89 4.64 10.13 14.96
N LEU A 90 4.36 9.71 13.72
CA LEU A 90 4.35 10.62 12.57
C LEU A 90 3.18 11.62 12.58
N GLN A 91 2.06 11.29 13.24
CA GLN A 91 0.95 12.23 13.46
C GLN A 91 1.34 13.35 14.44
N SER A 92 2.19 13.04 15.42
CA SER A 92 2.62 14.00 16.45
C SER A 92 3.55 15.11 15.93
N VAL A 93 4.09 14.97 14.72
CA VAL A 93 5.09 15.90 14.16
C VAL A 93 4.52 16.60 12.92
N ALA A 94 4.68 17.93 12.86
CA ALA A 94 4.22 18.73 11.73
C ALA A 94 4.81 18.20 10.41
N TRP A 95 3.94 17.91 9.46
CA TRP A 95 4.27 17.06 8.31
C TRP A 95 5.29 17.66 7.34
N SER A 96 6.17 16.79 6.85
CA SER A 96 7.08 17.02 5.72
C SER A 96 6.66 16.12 4.54
N ARG A 97 6.88 16.56 3.29
CA ARG A 97 6.53 15.80 2.06
C ARG A 97 6.97 14.34 2.16
N TRP A 98 6.11 13.42 1.71
CA TRP A 98 6.40 11.99 1.69
C TRP A 98 6.42 11.47 0.25
N PRO A 99 7.60 11.50 -0.42
CA PRO A 99 7.74 11.21 -1.84
C PRO A 99 7.10 9.90 -2.33
N PRO A 100 7.25 8.73 -1.67
CA PRO A 100 6.59 7.49 -2.10
C PRO A 100 5.06 7.53 -2.06
N VAL A 101 4.45 8.25 -1.11
CA VAL A 101 2.99 8.39 -1.05
C VAL A 101 2.53 9.36 -2.12
N ASP A 102 3.25 10.47 -2.28
CA ASP A 102 2.99 11.47 -3.33
C ASP A 102 3.09 10.83 -4.73
N GLU A 103 4.13 10.02 -5.00
CA GLU A 103 4.33 9.31 -6.27
C GLU A 103 3.19 8.30 -6.53
N LEU A 104 2.70 7.59 -5.50
CA LEU A 104 1.59 6.66 -5.68
C LEU A 104 0.26 7.39 -5.99
N LEU A 105 0.03 8.53 -5.33
CA LEU A 105 -1.14 9.37 -5.58
C LEU A 105 -1.11 9.94 -7.00
N GLU A 106 0.04 10.46 -7.45
CA GLU A 106 0.23 11.01 -8.80
C GLU A 106 0.02 9.95 -9.89
N LEU A 107 0.38 8.70 -9.63
CA LEU A 107 0.14 7.58 -10.54
C LEU A 107 -1.34 7.11 -10.53
N GLY A 108 -2.19 7.62 -9.65
CA GLY A 108 -3.55 7.10 -9.49
C GLY A 108 -3.60 5.71 -8.83
N GLY A 109 -2.57 5.37 -8.03
CA GLY A 109 -2.46 4.07 -7.37
C GLY A 109 -3.60 3.76 -6.41
N VAL A 110 -4.25 4.77 -5.83
CA VAL A 110 -5.43 4.58 -4.96
C VAL A 110 -6.62 4.02 -5.76
N ALA A 111 -6.91 4.59 -6.94
CA ALA A 111 -7.98 4.11 -7.79
C ALA A 111 -7.71 2.69 -8.29
N LEU A 112 -6.47 2.42 -8.73
CA LEU A 112 -6.06 1.09 -9.16
C LEU A 112 -6.19 0.04 -8.06
N LEU A 113 -5.80 0.38 -6.83
CA LEU A 113 -5.91 -0.56 -5.70
C LEU A 113 -7.36 -0.81 -5.29
N LEU A 114 -8.21 0.23 -5.29
CA LEU A 114 -9.65 0.07 -5.05
C LEU A 114 -10.29 -0.83 -6.11
N GLN A 115 -9.95 -0.64 -7.38
CA GLN A 115 -10.38 -1.50 -8.48
C GLN A 115 -9.93 -2.95 -8.24
N VAL A 116 -8.66 -3.16 -7.87
CA VAL A 116 -8.13 -4.49 -7.51
C VAL A 116 -8.91 -5.13 -6.35
N VAL A 117 -9.31 -4.36 -5.33
CA VAL A 117 -10.12 -4.90 -4.22
C VAL A 117 -11.52 -5.30 -4.67
N GLY A 118 -12.13 -4.52 -5.56
CA GLY A 118 -13.41 -4.90 -6.19
C GLY A 118 -13.33 -6.26 -6.87
N TYR A 119 -12.36 -6.43 -7.79
CA TYR A 119 -12.15 -7.71 -8.47
C TYR A 119 -11.71 -8.83 -7.53
N ALA A 120 -10.94 -8.53 -6.48
CA ALA A 120 -10.51 -9.52 -5.50
C ALA A 120 -11.70 -10.16 -4.77
N TYR A 121 -12.78 -9.41 -4.54
CA TYR A 121 -14.01 -9.94 -3.96
C TYR A 121 -14.62 -11.03 -4.85
N GLU A 122 -14.71 -10.76 -6.15
CA GLU A 122 -15.23 -11.71 -7.14
C GLU A 122 -14.36 -12.95 -7.29
N TRP A 123 -13.04 -12.80 -7.20
CA TRP A 123 -12.08 -13.90 -7.33
C TRP A 123 -12.00 -14.83 -6.11
N ASN A 124 -12.89 -14.69 -5.11
CA ASN A 124 -12.79 -15.37 -3.81
C ASN A 124 -11.39 -15.24 -3.20
N PHE A 125 -10.78 -14.09 -3.42
CA PHE A 125 -9.48 -13.79 -2.89
C PHE A 125 -9.62 -13.66 -1.38
N ASN A 126 -8.77 -14.32 -0.60
CA ASN A 126 -8.72 -14.11 0.86
C ASN A 126 -8.16 -12.71 1.25
N GLY A 127 -8.49 -11.67 0.47
CA GLY A 127 -8.42 -10.19 0.54
C GLY A 127 -7.31 -9.48 1.29
N ARG A 128 -6.85 -10.07 2.39
CA ARG A 128 -6.12 -9.46 3.49
C ARG A 128 -4.90 -8.68 3.03
N ASP A 129 -4.13 -9.16 2.05
CA ASP A 129 -2.91 -8.45 1.63
C ASP A 129 -3.18 -7.16 0.84
N CYS A 130 -4.13 -7.17 -0.10
CA CYS A 130 -4.50 -5.96 -0.85
C CYS A 130 -5.30 -5.00 0.03
N ILE A 131 -6.22 -5.51 0.85
CA ILE A 131 -6.97 -4.71 1.82
C ILE A 131 -6.01 -4.02 2.80
N CYS A 132 -5.04 -4.74 3.39
CA CYS A 132 -4.04 -4.14 4.27
C CYS A 132 -3.19 -3.08 3.56
N SER A 133 -2.89 -3.24 2.27
CA SER A 133 -2.16 -2.24 1.49
C SER A 133 -2.94 -0.94 1.36
N ILE A 134 -4.25 -1.03 1.09
CA ILE A 134 -5.14 0.12 0.98
C ILE A 134 -5.38 0.76 2.34
N THR A 135 -5.58 -0.02 3.40
CA THR A 135 -5.73 0.50 4.76
C THR A 135 -4.49 1.30 5.15
N LEU A 136 -3.28 0.76 4.91
CA LEU A 136 -2.04 1.47 5.16
C LEU A 136 -1.99 2.78 4.36
N LEU A 137 -2.23 2.74 3.06
CA LEU A 137 -2.24 3.93 2.22
C LEU A 137 -3.24 4.99 2.66
N THR A 138 -4.44 4.55 3.02
CA THR A 138 -5.48 5.43 3.54
C THR A 138 -4.96 6.11 4.79
N SER A 139 -4.46 5.37 5.78
CA SER A 139 -3.84 5.94 6.97
C SER A 139 -2.73 6.94 6.60
N LEU A 140 -1.83 6.61 5.68
CA LEU A 140 -0.76 7.52 5.24
C LEU A 140 -1.30 8.81 4.59
N VAL A 141 -2.36 8.72 3.78
CA VAL A 141 -3.01 9.86 3.12
C VAL A 141 -3.78 10.72 4.13
N CYS A 142 -4.43 10.10 5.11
CA CYS A 142 -5.13 10.81 6.19
C CYS A 142 -4.18 11.65 7.02
N ILE A 143 -3.02 11.09 7.33
CA ILE A 143 -1.98 11.83 8.04
C ILE A 143 -1.45 12.99 7.16
N ARG A 144 -1.35 12.82 5.83
CA ARG A 144 -0.90 13.88 4.90
C ARG A 144 -1.80 15.10 4.87
N GLY A 145 -3.12 14.92 4.93
CA GLY A 145 -4.05 16.00 4.60
C GLY A 145 -4.64 16.79 5.77
N HIS A 146 -4.54 16.33 7.03
CA HIS A 146 -5.48 16.78 8.08
C HIS A 146 -6.93 16.78 7.55
N VAL A 147 -7.21 15.82 6.64
CA VAL A 147 -8.49 15.67 5.96
C VAL A 147 -9.25 14.60 6.71
N ASN A 148 -10.48 14.93 7.07
CA ASN A 148 -11.36 14.01 7.77
C ASN A 148 -11.57 12.75 6.91
N CYS A 149 -10.95 11.65 7.32
CA CYS A 149 -10.90 10.40 6.55
C CYS A 149 -12.07 9.45 6.80
N ASP A 150 -13.12 9.91 7.47
CA ASP A 150 -14.30 9.09 7.78
C ASP A 150 -14.85 8.37 6.55
N GLY A 151 -14.88 9.03 5.38
CA GLY A 151 -15.42 8.43 4.15
C GLY A 151 -14.59 7.29 3.54
N VAL A 152 -13.27 7.25 3.78
CA VAL A 152 -12.42 6.17 3.24
C VAL A 152 -12.46 4.95 4.18
N ARG A 153 -12.59 5.17 5.49
CA ARG A 153 -12.76 4.07 6.45
C ARG A 153 -14.08 3.33 6.24
N GLU A 154 -15.16 4.06 5.97
CA GLU A 154 -16.48 3.49 5.65
C GLU A 154 -16.48 2.69 4.33
N SER A 155 -15.64 3.07 3.36
CA SER A 155 -15.49 2.32 2.10
C SER A 155 -14.63 1.04 2.23
N LEU A 156 -13.89 0.87 3.33
CA LEU A 156 -13.09 -0.34 3.61
C LEU A 156 -13.79 -1.34 4.54
N ASP A 157 -14.89 -0.94 5.20
CA ASP A 157 -15.75 -1.81 6.03
C ASP A 157 -16.84 -2.54 5.22
N LEU A 158 -16.74 -2.52 3.88
CA LEU A 158 -17.60 -3.23 2.93
C LEU A 158 -16.99 -4.58 2.49
#